data_AF-A0A949YEG3-F1
#
_entry.id   AF-A0A949YEG3-F1
#
_cell.length_a   1.000
_cell.length_b   1.000
_cell.length_c   1.000
_cell.angle_alpha   90.00
_cell.angle_beta   90.00
_cell.angle_gamma   90.00
#
_symmetry.space_group_name_H-M   'P 1'
#
loop_
_entity.id
_entity.type
_entity.pdbx_description
1 polymer ?
#
loop_
_entity_poly.entity_id
_entity_poly.type
_entity_poly.pdbx_seq_one_letter_code
_entity_poly.pdbx_strand_id
1 'polypeptide(L)'
;MANCINPKQSSEPTPQLQDSTGGKPGKRKSPEALEISLAGHLKRILGVDLTTIPGLNVLAILTLISEIGTNMAKWRNEKAFVSWMGLSPNNKISGQRVLSSRTRKVVNRAATTLRLAAMVLGRTETPLGSFYRRKRAQLGGPKAVTATARKLGCLIYRLIKNGQGYQESDLHSYELKYKDQILNSLRKRAKTFGFDLVELAKAA
;
A
#
# COMPACT_ATOMS: atom_id res chain seq x y z
N MET A 1 30.14 -31.23 75.75
CA MET A 1 30.47 -32.13 74.62
C MET A 1 29.31 -32.03 73.65
N ALA A 2 29.39 -31.60 72.39
CA ALA A 2 30.51 -31.33 71.50
C ALA A 2 30.14 -30.17 70.55
N ASN A 3 31.15 -29.39 70.18
CA ASN A 3 31.14 -28.42 69.08
C ASN A 3 30.95 -29.13 67.73
N CYS A 4 30.16 -28.54 66.83
CA CYS A 4 30.28 -28.75 65.39
C CYS A 4 30.13 -27.39 64.68
N ILE A 5 31.28 -26.88 64.29
CA ILE A 5 31.53 -25.69 63.48
C ILE A 5 31.33 -26.07 62.00
N ASN A 6 30.60 -25.26 61.21
CA ASN A 6 30.97 -24.69 59.89
C ASN A 6 29.74 -24.22 59.09
N PRO A 7 29.89 -23.41 58.01
CA PRO A 7 30.64 -22.17 57.86
C PRO A 7 29.76 -21.03 57.25
N LYS A 8 30.32 -19.82 57.30
CA LYS A 8 29.83 -18.60 56.63
C LYS A 8 29.55 -18.81 55.14
N GLN A 9 28.39 -18.36 54.67
CA GLN A 9 28.18 -17.99 53.27
C GLN A 9 28.20 -16.47 53.15
N SER A 10 29.21 -15.98 52.44
CA SER A 10 29.41 -14.61 52.00
C SER A 10 28.28 -14.17 51.08
N SER A 11 27.67 -13.03 51.39
CA SER A 11 26.77 -12.30 50.51
C SER A 11 27.53 -11.78 49.29
N GLU A 12 27.29 -12.36 48.11
CA GLU A 12 27.71 -11.75 46.85
C GLU A 12 26.78 -10.56 46.53
N PRO A 13 27.31 -9.40 46.08
CA PRO A 13 26.48 -8.27 45.67
C PRO A 13 25.83 -8.59 44.32
N THR A 14 24.52 -8.40 44.25
CA THR A 14 23.73 -8.44 43.01
C THR A 14 24.39 -7.55 41.94
N PRO A 15 24.69 -8.05 40.73
CA PRO A 15 25.18 -7.22 39.65
C PRO A 15 24.10 -6.22 39.25
N GLN A 16 24.34 -4.93 39.50
CA GLN A 16 23.48 -3.87 39.00
C GLN A 16 23.58 -3.83 37.47
N LEU A 17 22.47 -4.12 36.81
CA LEU A 17 22.28 -3.88 35.38
C LEU A 17 22.46 -2.39 35.10
N GLN A 18 23.54 -2.06 34.41
CA GLN A 18 23.80 -0.71 33.94
C GLN A 18 22.79 -0.38 32.83
N ASP A 19 21.97 0.63 33.08
CA ASP A 19 21.06 1.24 32.10
C ASP A 19 21.87 1.77 30.91
N SER A 20 21.93 0.98 29.84
CA SER A 20 22.50 1.41 28.57
C SER A 20 21.59 2.50 27.98
N THR A 21 22.12 3.72 27.95
CA THR A 21 21.52 4.90 27.37
C THR A 21 21.05 4.65 25.93
N GLY A 22 19.82 5.08 25.65
CA GLY A 22 19.12 4.87 24.38
C GLY A 22 19.81 5.55 23.20
N GLY A 23 20.68 4.81 22.52
CA GLY A 23 21.06 5.10 21.14
C GLY A 23 19.97 4.62 20.18
N LYS A 24 19.45 5.51 19.33
CA LYS A 24 18.53 5.13 18.24
C LYS A 24 19.20 4.01 17.41
N PRO A 25 18.56 2.84 17.23
CA PRO A 25 19.19 1.76 16.48
C PRO A 25 19.44 2.24 15.05
N GLY A 26 20.72 2.32 14.69
CA GLY A 26 21.15 2.58 13.32
C GLY A 26 20.52 1.57 12.37
N LYS A 27 20.10 2.04 11.20
CA LYS A 27 19.39 1.26 10.18
C LYS A 27 20.34 0.16 9.65
N ARG A 28 20.24 -1.06 10.19
CA ARG A 28 20.97 -2.23 9.68
C ARG A 28 20.52 -2.48 8.24
N LYS A 29 21.42 -2.26 7.27
CA LYS A 29 21.17 -2.64 5.88
C LYS A 29 21.15 -4.16 5.83
N SER A 30 20.06 -4.74 5.31
CA SER A 30 20.06 -6.13 4.84
C SER A 30 21.22 -6.32 3.85
N PRO A 31 21.85 -7.50 3.81
CA PRO A 31 22.87 -7.76 2.80
C PRO A 31 22.21 -7.67 1.42
N GLU A 32 22.61 -6.68 0.63
CA GLU A 32 22.07 -6.36 -0.70
C GLU A 32 22.00 -7.58 -1.63
N ALA A 33 22.97 -8.50 -1.50
CA ALA A 33 23.00 -9.77 -2.21
C ALA A 33 21.76 -10.66 -1.95
N LEU A 34 21.21 -10.66 -0.74
CA LEU A 34 20.01 -11.42 -0.40
C LEU A 34 18.77 -10.84 -1.09
N GLU A 35 18.68 -9.51 -1.20
CA GLU A 35 17.56 -8.84 -1.86
C GLU A 35 17.57 -9.09 -3.36
N ILE A 36 18.75 -9.06 -3.99
CA ILE A 36 18.92 -9.36 -5.42
C ILE A 36 18.54 -10.81 -5.72
N SER A 37 19.06 -11.76 -4.92
CA SER A 37 18.73 -13.18 -5.06
C SER A 37 17.22 -13.42 -4.90
N LEU A 38 16.61 -12.84 -3.87
CA LEU A 38 15.19 -12.98 -3.60
C LEU A 38 14.33 -12.35 -4.71
N ALA A 39 14.68 -11.17 -5.21
CA ALA A 39 13.98 -10.55 -6.34
C ALA A 39 13.97 -11.46 -7.58
N GLY A 40 15.11 -12.07 -7.90
CA GLY A 40 15.23 -13.05 -8.99
C GLY A 40 14.31 -14.26 -8.80
N HIS A 41 14.27 -14.83 -7.59
CA HIS A 41 13.37 -15.94 -7.26
C HIS A 41 11.88 -15.56 -7.36
N LEU A 42 11.50 -14.38 -6.87
CA LEU A 42 10.11 -13.90 -6.93
C LEU A 42 9.66 -13.67 -8.38
N LYS A 43 10.53 -13.12 -9.22
CA LYS A 43 10.29 -12.98 -10.66
C LYS A 43 10.11 -14.33 -11.33
N ARG A 44 10.93 -15.33 -10.99
CA ARG A 44 10.78 -16.71 -11.51
C ARG A 44 9.45 -17.35 -11.10
N ILE A 45 8.99 -17.12 -9.87
CA ILE A 45 7.74 -17.70 -9.34
C ILE A 45 6.52 -17.04 -9.99
N LEU A 46 6.52 -15.71 -10.14
CA LEU A 46 5.38 -14.96 -10.65
C LEU A 46 5.34 -14.81 -12.17
N GLY A 47 6.47 -15.00 -12.85
CA GLY A 47 6.66 -14.64 -14.25
C GLY A 47 6.70 -13.12 -14.50
N VAL A 48 6.52 -12.30 -13.47
CA VAL A 48 6.45 -10.84 -13.54
C VAL A 48 7.28 -10.21 -12.45
N ASP A 49 7.99 -9.14 -12.80
CA ASP A 49 8.78 -8.37 -11.86
C ASP A 49 7.97 -7.26 -11.19
N LEU A 50 7.50 -7.50 -9.96
CA LEU A 50 6.76 -6.52 -9.17
C LEU A 50 7.65 -5.46 -8.50
N THR A 51 8.98 -5.63 -8.48
CA THR A 51 9.91 -4.66 -7.87
C THR A 51 9.97 -3.35 -8.65
N THR A 52 9.61 -3.40 -9.94
CA THR A 52 9.46 -2.26 -10.83
C THR A 52 8.37 -1.27 -10.40
N ILE A 53 7.42 -1.71 -9.57
CA ILE A 53 6.36 -0.83 -9.06
C ILE A 53 6.94 0.05 -7.95
N PRO A 54 6.86 1.38 -8.06
CA PRO A 54 7.36 2.25 -7.02
C PRO A 54 6.63 2.01 -5.68
N GLY A 55 7.39 2.04 -4.59
CA GLY A 55 6.86 1.85 -3.24
C GLY A 55 6.66 0.39 -2.79
N LEU A 56 6.94 -0.60 -3.65
CA LEU A 56 7.04 -2.01 -3.23
C LEU A 56 8.50 -2.38 -2.97
N ASN A 57 8.75 -2.97 -1.80
CA ASN A 57 10.02 -3.60 -1.45
C ASN A 57 9.95 -5.11 -1.74
N VAL A 58 11.09 -5.77 -1.99
CA VAL A 58 11.21 -7.23 -2.13
C VAL A 58 10.52 -7.97 -0.98
N LEU A 59 10.72 -7.55 0.27
CA LEU A 59 10.03 -8.14 1.43
C LEU A 59 8.51 -7.90 1.44
N ALA A 60 8.08 -6.75 0.94
CA ALA A 60 6.66 -6.46 0.78
C ALA A 60 6.03 -7.39 -0.25
N ILE A 61 6.72 -7.62 -1.37
CA ILE A 61 6.31 -8.55 -2.43
C ILE A 61 6.28 -9.99 -1.90
N LEU A 62 7.30 -10.42 -1.16
CA LEU A 62 7.31 -11.74 -0.52
C LEU A 62 6.09 -11.92 0.42
N THR A 63 5.81 -10.91 1.26
CA THR A 63 4.65 -10.93 2.15
C THR A 63 3.34 -11.03 1.36
N LEU A 64 3.21 -10.26 0.27
CA LEU A 64 2.05 -10.31 -0.60
C LEU A 64 1.85 -11.72 -1.19
N ILE A 65 2.91 -12.32 -1.73
CA ILE A 65 2.86 -13.64 -2.35
C ILE A 65 2.55 -14.72 -1.31
N SER A 66 3.11 -14.62 -0.10
CA SER A 66 2.82 -15.58 0.97
C SER A 66 1.35 -15.62 1.38
N GLU A 67 0.64 -14.50 1.25
CA GLU A 67 -0.77 -14.36 1.65
C GLU A 67 -1.74 -14.63 0.49
N ILE A 68 -1.38 -14.19 -0.72
CA ILE A 68 -2.26 -14.25 -1.91
C ILE A 68 -2.04 -15.57 -2.68
N GLY A 69 -0.79 -16.03 -2.74
CA GLY A 69 -0.32 -17.07 -3.64
C GLY A 69 -0.12 -16.57 -5.08
N THR A 70 0.19 -17.50 -5.99
CA THR A 70 0.44 -17.21 -7.41
C THR A 70 -0.82 -17.30 -8.27
N ASN A 71 -1.81 -18.08 -7.85
CA ASN A 71 -3.02 -18.32 -8.64
C ASN A 71 -4.08 -17.22 -8.45
N MET A 72 -4.20 -16.33 -9.43
CA MET A 72 -5.22 -15.26 -9.46
C MET A 72 -6.61 -15.72 -9.92
N ALA A 73 -6.76 -16.96 -10.40
CA ALA A 73 -8.06 -17.51 -10.84
C ALA A 73 -9.02 -17.76 -9.67
N LYS A 74 -8.53 -17.74 -8.42
CA LYS A 74 -9.35 -17.83 -7.19
C LYS A 74 -10.39 -16.71 -7.08
N TRP A 75 -10.16 -15.57 -7.74
CA TRP A 75 -11.09 -14.45 -7.76
C TRP A 75 -11.66 -14.21 -9.15
N ARG A 76 -12.99 -14.03 -9.24
CA ARG A 76 -13.70 -13.71 -10.49
C ARG A 76 -13.15 -12.49 -11.23
N ASN A 77 -12.71 -11.47 -10.49
CA ASN A 77 -12.17 -10.23 -11.05
C ASN A 77 -11.31 -9.49 -10.01
N GLU A 78 -10.58 -8.49 -10.47
CA GLU A 78 -9.75 -7.63 -9.62
C GLU A 78 -10.54 -6.95 -8.49
N LYS A 79 -11.82 -6.63 -8.72
CA LYS A 79 -12.69 -5.98 -7.72
C LYS A 79 -12.97 -6.91 -6.56
N ALA A 80 -13.16 -8.21 -6.82
CA ALA A 80 -13.34 -9.24 -5.83
C ALA A 80 -12.05 -9.47 -5.03
N PHE A 81 -10.89 -9.45 -5.69
CA PHE A 81 -9.59 -9.55 -5.04
C PHE A 81 -9.35 -8.41 -4.03
N VAL A 82 -9.54 -7.15 -4.44
CA VAL A 82 -9.38 -6.01 -3.50
C VAL A 82 -10.47 -5.94 -2.44
N SER A 83 -11.65 -6.51 -2.71
CA SER A 83 -12.72 -6.65 -1.71
C SER A 83 -12.37 -7.69 -0.65
N TRP A 84 -11.74 -8.81 -1.05
CA TRP A 84 -11.25 -9.84 -0.15
C TRP A 84 -10.18 -9.28 0.80
N MET A 85 -9.29 -8.42 0.30
CA MET A 85 -8.31 -7.70 1.14
C MET A 85 -8.92 -6.62 2.05
N GLY A 86 -10.22 -6.32 1.93
CA GLY A 86 -10.87 -5.26 2.70
C GLY A 86 -10.47 -3.83 2.29
N LEU A 87 -10.03 -3.63 1.04
CA LEU A 87 -9.67 -2.31 0.50
C LEU A 87 -10.84 -1.64 -0.26
N SER A 88 -11.99 -2.31 -0.36
CA SER A 88 -13.22 -1.75 -0.93
C SER A 88 -14.10 -1.11 0.14
N PRO A 89 -14.79 0.01 -0.16
CA PRO A 89 -15.88 0.48 0.68
C PRO A 89 -16.97 -0.59 0.75
N ASN A 90 -17.60 -0.74 1.92
CA ASN A 90 -18.72 -1.66 2.12
C ASN A 90 -20.02 -0.85 2.18
N ASN A 91 -20.69 -0.72 1.03
CA ASN A 91 -21.94 0.02 0.93
C ASN A 91 -23.10 -0.84 1.47
N LYS A 92 -23.62 -0.50 2.65
CA LYS A 92 -24.86 -1.07 3.18
C LYS A 92 -26.03 -0.29 2.59
N ILE A 93 -26.88 -0.95 1.81
CA ILE A 93 -28.01 -0.34 1.11
C ILE A 93 -29.31 -0.97 1.64
N SER A 94 -30.29 -0.14 1.97
CA SER A 94 -31.66 -0.55 2.30
C SER A 94 -32.64 0.41 1.63
N GLY A 95 -33.72 -0.10 1.03
CA GLY A 95 -34.74 0.73 0.37
C GLY A 95 -34.16 1.74 -0.63
N GLN A 96 -33.18 1.33 -1.45
CA GLN A 96 -32.46 2.17 -2.42
C GLN A 96 -31.59 3.30 -1.83
N ARG A 97 -31.48 3.42 -0.49
CA ARG A 97 -30.64 4.42 0.18
C ARG A 97 -29.38 3.77 0.74
N VAL A 98 -28.24 4.47 0.60
CA VAL A 98 -26.96 4.05 1.20
C VAL A 98 -26.95 4.43 2.68
N LEU A 99 -27.04 3.44 3.56
CA LEU A 99 -27.01 3.61 5.02
C LEU A 99 -25.59 3.84 5.55
N SER A 100 -24.60 3.19 4.94
CA SER A 100 -23.18 3.32 5.34
C SER A 100 -22.28 2.93 4.18
N SER A 101 -21.16 3.64 4.02
CA SER A 101 -20.12 3.35 3.01
C SER A 101 -18.75 3.07 3.65
N ARG A 102 -18.73 2.79 4.95
CA ARG A 102 -17.49 2.52 5.69
C ARG A 102 -16.79 1.26 5.17
N THR A 103 -15.46 1.28 5.12
CA THR A 103 -14.65 0.10 4.80
C THR A 103 -14.83 -0.97 5.89
N ARG A 104 -14.88 -2.25 5.49
CA ARG A 104 -14.96 -3.37 6.43
C ARG A 104 -13.68 -3.44 7.28
N LYS A 105 -13.82 -3.74 8.58
CA LYS A 105 -12.69 -4.10 9.42
C LYS A 105 -12.23 -5.51 9.04
N VAL A 106 -11.06 -5.62 8.42
CA VAL A 106 -10.45 -6.89 8.01
C VAL A 106 -8.99 -6.87 8.44
N VAL A 107 -8.54 -7.94 9.10
CA VAL A 107 -7.13 -8.15 9.41
C VAL A 107 -6.53 -8.95 8.26
N ASN A 108 -5.79 -8.28 7.38
CA ASN A 108 -5.14 -8.90 6.25
C ASN A 108 -3.73 -8.28 6.08
N ARG A 109 -2.70 -9.11 6.16
CA ARG A 109 -1.30 -8.67 6.09
C ARG A 109 -0.97 -8.07 4.73
N ALA A 110 -1.41 -8.69 3.64
CA ALA A 110 -1.26 -8.15 2.29
C ALA A 110 -1.88 -6.74 2.16
N ALA A 111 -3.09 -6.54 2.69
CA ALA A 111 -3.75 -5.23 2.69
C ALA A 111 -2.96 -4.17 3.49
N THR A 112 -2.40 -4.55 4.63
CA THR A 112 -1.54 -3.69 5.44
C THR A 112 -0.25 -3.33 4.71
N THR A 113 0.42 -4.30 4.08
CA THR A 113 1.60 -4.07 3.24
C THR A 113 1.31 -3.09 2.11
N LEU A 114 0.18 -3.23 1.40
CA LEU A 114 -0.21 -2.27 0.35
C LEU A 114 -0.51 -0.88 0.89
N ARG A 115 -1.03 -0.76 2.13
CA ARG A 115 -1.23 0.54 2.79
C ARG A 115 0.10 1.20 3.15
N LEU A 116 1.10 0.43 3.59
CA LEU A 116 2.45 0.95 3.82
C LEU A 116 3.09 1.43 2.50
N ALA A 117 2.99 0.62 1.44
CA ALA A 117 3.47 0.99 0.10
C ALA A 117 2.80 2.28 -0.41
N ALA A 118 1.49 2.41 -0.22
CA ALA A 118 0.74 3.61 -0.59
C ALA A 118 1.22 4.88 0.12
N MET A 119 1.66 4.79 1.38
CA MET A 119 2.21 5.95 2.10
C MET A 119 3.56 6.39 1.53
N VAL A 120 4.40 5.43 1.12
CA VAL A 120 5.69 5.71 0.47
C VAL A 120 5.46 6.36 -0.89
N LEU A 121 4.55 5.81 -1.69
CA LEU A 121 4.15 6.36 -2.99
C LEU A 121 3.68 7.81 -2.92
N GLY A 122 3.02 8.20 -1.84
CA GLY A 122 2.56 9.58 -1.66
C GLY A 122 3.67 10.62 -1.68
N ARG A 123 4.93 10.20 -1.49
CA ARG A 123 6.14 11.04 -1.47
C ARG A 123 6.93 11.02 -2.78
N THR A 124 6.54 10.19 -3.75
CA THR A 124 7.27 10.06 -5.02
C THR A 124 6.59 10.85 -6.13
N GLU A 125 7.37 11.31 -7.11
CA GLU A 125 6.87 12.01 -8.30
C GLU A 125 6.49 11.03 -9.41
N THR A 126 5.55 10.14 -9.08
CA THR A 126 5.02 9.11 -9.98
C THR A 126 3.53 9.33 -10.23
N PRO A 127 2.93 8.78 -11.31
CA PRO A 127 1.48 8.84 -11.53
C PRO A 127 0.65 8.27 -10.36
N LEU A 128 1.20 7.26 -9.68
CA LEU A 128 0.59 6.67 -8.48
C LEU A 128 0.70 7.63 -7.28
N GLY A 129 1.84 8.30 -7.12
CA GLY A 129 2.03 9.35 -6.12
C GLY A 129 1.09 10.55 -6.34
N SER A 130 0.96 11.02 -7.58
CA SER A 130 0.02 12.11 -7.89
C SER A 130 -1.43 11.71 -7.62
N PHE A 131 -1.82 10.44 -7.88
CA PHE A 131 -3.13 9.92 -7.47
C PHE A 131 -3.33 10.00 -5.94
N TYR A 132 -2.34 9.57 -5.15
CA TYR A 132 -2.39 9.63 -3.70
C TYR A 132 -2.57 11.07 -3.21
N ARG A 133 -1.74 12.01 -3.71
CA ARG A 133 -1.80 13.43 -3.32
C ARG A 133 -3.17 14.03 -3.60
N ARG A 134 -3.74 13.76 -4.77
CA ARG A 134 -5.11 14.20 -5.12
C ARG A 134 -6.16 13.62 -4.18
N LYS A 135 -6.10 12.32 -3.90
CA LYS A 135 -7.06 11.70 -2.98
C LYS A 135 -6.89 12.16 -1.55
N ARG A 136 -5.67 12.50 -1.12
CA ARG A 136 -5.40 13.09 0.19
C ARG A 136 -6.03 14.47 0.31
N ALA A 137 -5.91 15.32 -0.71
CA ALA A 137 -6.56 16.62 -0.75
C ALA A 137 -8.10 16.52 -0.74
N GLN A 138 -8.67 15.52 -1.42
CA GLN A 138 -10.14 15.35 -1.52
C GLN A 138 -10.78 14.70 -0.29
N LEU A 139 -10.14 13.69 0.31
CA LEU A 139 -10.78 12.78 1.27
C LEU A 139 -10.07 12.71 2.62
N GLY A 140 -8.89 13.32 2.76
CA GLY A 140 -8.01 13.19 3.92
C GLY A 140 -7.08 11.96 3.84
N GLY A 141 -6.08 11.95 4.72
CA GLY A 141 -4.97 10.98 4.71
C GLY A 141 -5.40 9.50 4.77
N PRO A 142 -6.15 9.06 5.80
CA PRO A 142 -6.51 7.64 5.97
C PRO A 142 -7.30 7.06 4.79
N LYS A 143 -8.23 7.85 4.22
CA LYS A 143 -9.02 7.45 3.05
C LYS A 143 -8.17 7.39 1.79
N ALA A 144 -7.23 8.32 1.61
CA ALA A 144 -6.30 8.34 0.49
C ALA A 144 -5.35 7.14 0.48
N VAL A 145 -4.84 6.74 1.65
CA VAL A 145 -4.00 5.53 1.81
C VAL A 145 -4.79 4.29 1.34
N THR A 146 -6.02 4.14 1.81
CA THR A 146 -6.87 2.99 1.44
C THR A 146 -7.23 3.00 -0.05
N ALA A 147 -7.55 4.17 -0.62
CA ALA A 147 -7.85 4.30 -2.05
C ALA A 147 -6.65 3.98 -2.94
N THR A 148 -5.44 4.37 -2.51
CA THR A 148 -4.19 4.11 -3.24
C THR A 148 -3.79 2.64 -3.12
N ALA A 149 -3.91 2.05 -1.93
CA ALA A 149 -3.72 0.62 -1.73
C ALA A 149 -4.69 -0.21 -2.59
N ARG A 150 -5.95 0.22 -2.72
CA ARG A 150 -6.91 -0.40 -3.66
C ARG A 150 -6.42 -0.33 -5.10
N LYS A 151 -5.92 0.84 -5.55
CA LYS A 151 -5.39 1.02 -6.90
C LYS A 151 -4.19 0.11 -7.16
N LEU A 152 -3.28 -0.01 -6.19
CA LEU A 152 -2.16 -0.94 -6.23
C LEU A 152 -2.61 -2.39 -6.29
N GLY A 153 -3.58 -2.80 -5.45
CA GLY A 153 -4.10 -4.17 -5.47
C GLY A 153 -4.71 -4.55 -6.81
N CYS A 154 -5.47 -3.65 -7.43
CA CYS A 154 -5.98 -3.84 -8.80
C CYS A 154 -4.83 -3.98 -9.82
N LEU A 155 -3.80 -3.13 -9.71
CA LEU A 155 -2.64 -3.18 -10.60
C LEU A 155 -1.90 -4.52 -10.48
N ILE A 156 -1.54 -4.94 -9.25
CA ILE A 156 -0.84 -6.19 -8.98
C ILE A 156 -1.62 -7.40 -9.51
N TYR A 157 -2.94 -7.43 -9.30
CA TYR A 157 -3.79 -8.50 -9.83
C TYR A 157 -3.71 -8.59 -11.35
N ARG A 158 -3.76 -7.46 -12.08
CA ARG A 158 -3.65 -7.45 -13.54
C ARG A 158 -2.29 -7.91 -14.01
N LEU A 159 -1.22 -7.45 -13.35
CA LEU A 159 0.14 -7.81 -13.70
C LEU A 159 0.36 -9.32 -13.57
N ILE A 160 -0.03 -9.90 -12.43
CA ILE A 160 0.10 -11.36 -12.21
C ILE A 160 -0.83 -12.15 -13.15
N LYS A 161 -2.07 -11.72 -13.32
CA LYS A 161 -3.04 -12.43 -14.16
C LYS A 161 -2.65 -12.44 -15.65
N ASN A 162 -2.13 -11.32 -16.15
CA ASN A 162 -1.80 -11.16 -17.57
C ASN A 162 -0.34 -11.53 -17.89
N GLY A 163 0.52 -11.72 -16.88
CA GLY A 163 1.94 -11.97 -17.10
C GLY A 163 2.70 -10.76 -17.68
N GLN A 164 2.15 -9.55 -17.56
CA GLN A 164 2.74 -8.33 -18.14
C GLN A 164 3.56 -7.57 -17.10
N GLY A 165 4.72 -7.07 -17.50
CA GLY A 165 5.54 -6.17 -16.67
C GLY A 165 4.83 -4.85 -16.37
N TYR A 166 5.19 -4.22 -15.25
CA TYR A 166 4.69 -2.88 -14.96
C TYR A 166 5.35 -1.88 -15.92
N GLN A 167 4.52 -1.19 -16.68
CA GLN A 167 4.93 -0.05 -17.49
C GLN A 167 4.49 1.23 -16.80
N GLU A 168 5.45 2.01 -16.30
CA GLU A 168 5.15 3.31 -15.73
C GLU A 168 4.69 4.26 -16.84
N SER A 169 3.53 4.88 -16.64
CA SER A 169 3.08 5.96 -17.51
C SER A 169 3.84 7.23 -17.16
N ASP A 170 4.10 8.07 -18.16
CA ASP A 170 4.62 9.41 -17.89
C ASP A 170 3.65 10.22 -17.02
N LEU A 171 4.20 11.01 -16.08
CA LEU A 171 3.45 11.81 -15.13
C LEU A 171 2.64 12.90 -15.83
N HIS A 172 3.24 13.60 -16.79
CA HIS A 172 2.58 14.68 -17.53
C HIS A 172 1.39 14.12 -18.33
N SER A 173 1.61 13.03 -19.05
CA SER A 173 0.58 12.31 -19.78
C SER A 173 -0.59 11.86 -18.88
N TYR A 174 -0.30 11.42 -17.65
CA TYR A 174 -1.33 11.05 -16.68
C TYR A 174 -2.13 12.25 -16.17
N GLU A 175 -1.48 13.39 -15.96
CA GLU A 175 -2.12 14.63 -15.54
C GLU A 175 -3.03 15.21 -16.62
N LEU A 176 -2.61 15.19 -17.89
CA LEU A 176 -3.44 15.57 -19.03
C LEU A 176 -4.72 14.73 -19.11
N LYS A 177 -4.58 13.39 -19.09
CA LYS A 177 -5.73 12.47 -19.08
C LYS A 177 -6.69 12.75 -17.91
N TYR A 178 -6.15 13.13 -16.75
CA TYR A 178 -6.97 13.47 -15.59
C TYR A 178 -7.69 14.82 -15.77
N LYS A 179 -7.04 15.83 -16.35
CA LYS A 179 -7.68 17.10 -16.72
C LYS A 179 -8.83 16.87 -17.69
N ASP A 180 -8.64 16.05 -18.73
CA ASP A 180 -9.68 15.71 -19.70
C ASP A 180 -10.88 15.03 -19.03
N GLN A 181 -10.65 14.13 -18.07
CA GLN A 181 -11.73 13.50 -17.30
C GLN A 181 -12.53 14.51 -16.48
N ILE A 182 -11.86 15.51 -15.89
CA ILE A 182 -12.53 16.60 -15.18
C ILE A 182 -13.37 17.42 -16.16
N LEU A 183 -12.79 17.85 -17.28
CA LEU A 183 -13.50 18.63 -18.30
C LEU A 183 -14.73 17.89 -18.83
N ASN A 184 -14.59 16.59 -19.11
CA ASN A 184 -15.72 15.76 -19.55
C ASN A 184 -16.80 15.62 -18.48
N SER A 185 -16.42 15.51 -17.20
CA SER A 185 -17.37 15.52 -16.08
C SER A 185 -18.09 16.86 -15.95
N LEU A 186 -17.35 17.97 -16.10
CA LEU A 186 -17.91 19.33 -16.06
C LEU A 186 -18.87 19.57 -17.22
N ARG A 187 -18.50 19.21 -18.46
CA ARG A 187 -19.39 19.27 -19.63
C ARG A 187 -20.68 18.50 -19.40
N LYS A 188 -20.61 17.27 -18.86
CA LYS A 188 -21.80 16.47 -18.55
C LYS A 188 -22.70 17.15 -17.51
N ARG A 189 -22.10 17.75 -16.48
CA ARG A 189 -22.84 18.49 -15.43
C ARG A 189 -23.47 19.77 -15.98
N ALA A 190 -22.74 20.54 -16.77
CA ALA A 190 -23.24 21.76 -17.41
C ALA A 190 -24.47 21.45 -18.27
N LYS A 191 -24.41 20.38 -19.08
CA LYS A 191 -25.54 19.91 -19.89
C LYS A 191 -26.77 19.56 -19.07
N THR A 192 -26.61 19.03 -17.85
CA THR A 192 -27.75 18.73 -16.95
C THR A 192 -28.51 20.00 -16.55
N PHE A 193 -27.83 21.14 -16.52
CA PHE A 193 -28.40 22.45 -16.21
C PHE A 193 -28.73 23.28 -17.46
N GLY A 194 -28.59 22.72 -18.67
CA GLY A 194 -28.82 23.44 -19.93
C GLY A 194 -27.70 24.40 -20.36
N PHE A 195 -26.52 24.33 -19.73
CA PHE A 195 -25.35 25.13 -20.11
C PHE A 195 -24.36 24.32 -20.97
N ASP A 196 -23.60 25.01 -21.82
CA ASP A 196 -22.45 24.43 -22.51
C ASP A 196 -21.13 25.03 -21.99
N LEU A 197 -20.07 24.23 -22.00
CA LEU A 197 -18.76 24.64 -21.50
C LEU A 197 -17.93 25.21 -22.64
N VAL A 198 -17.78 26.54 -22.66
CA VAL A 198 -16.92 27.24 -23.62
C VAL A 198 -15.55 27.50 -22.99
N GLU A 199 -14.49 27.20 -23.75
CA GLU A 199 -13.12 27.56 -23.36
C GLU A 199 -12.91 29.05 -23.59
N LEU A 200 -12.66 29.80 -22.51
CA LEU A 200 -12.30 31.21 -22.60
C LEU A 200 -10.81 31.30 -22.94
N ALA A 201 -10.47 32.08 -23.97
CA ALA A 201 -9.09 32.43 -24.26
C ALA A 201 -8.48 33.09 -23.01
N LYS A 202 -7.41 32.51 -22.48
CA LYS A 202 -6.75 33.03 -21.29
C LYS A 202 -6.18 34.41 -21.62
N ALA A 203 -6.60 35.46 -20.91
CA ALA A 203 -5.98 36.78 -20.99
C ALA A 203 -4.49 36.62 -20.61
N ALA A 204 -3.62 37.13 -21.49
CA ALA A 204 -2.16 37.01 -21.38
C ALA A 204 -1.61 37.73 -20.14
#